data_AF-A0A946ZFN5-F1
#
_entry.id   AF-A0A946ZFN5-F1
#
_cell.length_a   1.000
_cell.length_b   1.000
_cell.length_c   1.000
_cell.angle_alpha   90.00
_cell.angle_beta   90.00
_cell.angle_gamma   90.00
#
_symmetry.space_group_name_H-M   'P 1'
#
loop_
_entity.id
_entity.type
_entity.pdbx_description
1 polymer ?
#
loop_
_entity_poly.entity_id
_entity_poly.type
_entity_poly.pdbx_seq_one_letter_code
_entity_poly.pdbx_strand_id
1 'polypeptide(L)'
;MAKFLLRNLLLFIGLSLVSVPGFSQTEWTGPTMTFTKIDFADWTLPANQDMLTANVILTRADNRGLFNIVLETEFDNAGFTSPLDTEWAIGSISDG
;
A
#
# COMPACT_ATOMS: atom_id res chain seq x y z
N MET A 1 35.39 33.33 42.58
CA MET A 1 34.42 32.37 42.01
C MET A 1 33.77 33.04 40.80
N ALA A 2 34.05 32.54 39.60
CA ALA A 2 33.82 33.24 38.34
C ALA A 2 32.33 33.39 37.99
N LYS A 3 31.94 34.60 37.59
CA LYS A 3 30.62 34.95 37.04
C LYS A 3 30.49 34.29 35.65
N PHE A 4 29.54 33.38 35.49
CA PHE A 4 29.20 32.81 34.18
C PHE A 4 28.47 33.85 33.34
N LEU A 5 29.07 34.25 32.24
CA LEU A 5 28.56 35.24 31.29
C LEU A 5 27.42 34.64 30.46
N LEU A 6 26.32 35.40 30.33
CA LEU A 6 25.29 35.22 29.31
C LEU A 6 25.93 35.14 27.92
N ARG A 7 25.50 34.18 27.10
CA ARG A 7 25.69 34.24 25.65
C ARG A 7 24.37 33.89 24.95
N ASN A 8 23.57 34.92 24.67
CA ASN A 8 22.67 34.89 23.51
C ASN A 8 23.52 34.62 22.27
N LEU A 9 23.01 33.85 21.29
CA LEU A 9 22.85 34.33 19.90
C LEU A 9 22.44 33.22 18.91
N LEU A 10 21.41 33.56 18.11
CA LEU A 10 20.97 33.09 16.78
C LEU A 10 19.94 31.94 16.66
N LEU A 11 18.76 32.38 16.18
CA LEU A 11 17.69 31.65 15.49
C LEU A 11 18.22 30.75 14.35
N PHE A 12 17.60 29.59 14.18
CA PHE A 12 17.45 28.97 12.86
C PHE A 12 15.97 29.05 12.45
N ILE A 13 15.64 30.04 11.62
CA ILE A 13 14.45 29.96 10.77
C ILE A 13 14.85 29.13 9.55
N GLY A 14 14.16 28.02 9.36
CA GLY A 14 14.20 27.24 8.14
C GLY A 14 12.88 26.50 8.01
N LEU A 15 11.78 27.21 7.74
CA LEU A 15 10.59 26.57 7.20
C LEU A 15 10.95 26.15 5.77
N SER A 16 11.55 24.98 5.67
CA SER A 16 11.83 24.34 4.40
C SER A 16 10.47 24.07 3.75
N LEU A 17 10.15 24.77 2.66
CA LEU A 17 9.14 24.31 1.71
C LEU A 17 9.73 23.09 0.99
N VAL A 18 9.87 21.98 1.70
CA VAL A 18 10.09 20.71 1.05
C VAL A 18 8.75 20.37 0.43
N SER A 19 8.64 20.49 -0.88
CA SER A 19 7.59 19.79 -1.61
C SER A 19 7.80 18.31 -1.30
N VAL A 20 7.05 17.80 -0.34
CA VAL A 20 6.90 16.36 -0.20
C VAL A 20 6.15 15.96 -1.46
N PRO A 21 6.71 15.12 -2.34
CA PRO A 21 5.89 14.55 -3.41
C PRO A 21 4.74 13.84 -2.71
N GLY A 22 3.52 14.33 -2.91
CA GLY A 22 2.35 13.59 -2.51
C GLY A 22 2.38 12.29 -3.31
N PHE A 23 2.46 11.16 -2.63
CA PHE A 23 2.16 9.90 -3.28
C PHE A 23 0.68 9.98 -3.65
N SER A 24 0.39 10.28 -4.91
CA SER A 24 -0.95 10.10 -5.44
C SER A 24 -1.18 8.60 -5.47
N GLN A 25 -2.29 8.15 -4.89
CA GLN A 25 -2.72 6.77 -5.08
C GLN A 25 -2.84 6.50 -6.59
N THR A 26 -2.41 5.31 -7.01
CA THR A 26 -2.63 4.87 -8.38
C THR A 26 -4.03 4.29 -8.46
N GLU A 27 -4.93 4.99 -9.13
CA GLU A 27 -6.25 4.45 -9.44
C GLU A 27 -6.15 3.46 -10.60
N TRP A 28 -6.80 2.30 -10.45
CA TRP A 28 -6.90 1.34 -11.53
C TRP A 28 -7.87 1.84 -12.60
N THR A 29 -7.32 2.40 -13.68
CA THR A 29 -8.08 2.86 -14.87
C THR A 29 -8.10 1.84 -16.01
N GLY A 30 -7.58 0.64 -15.76
CA GLY A 30 -7.56 -0.46 -16.72
C GLY A 30 -8.94 -1.08 -16.95
N PRO A 31 -9.05 -2.04 -17.88
CA PRO A 31 -10.31 -2.75 -18.11
C PRO A 31 -10.75 -3.51 -16.86
N THR A 32 -12.05 -3.78 -16.76
CA THR A 32 -12.55 -4.79 -15.82
C THR A 32 -11.99 -6.15 -16.22
N MET A 33 -11.39 -6.85 -15.26
CA MET A 33 -10.81 -8.18 -15.47
C MET A 33 -11.53 -9.20 -14.61
N THR A 34 -11.59 -10.44 -15.09
CA THR A 34 -12.05 -11.59 -14.31
C THR A 34 -10.90 -12.55 -14.17
N PHE A 35 -10.51 -12.81 -12.93
CA PHE A 35 -9.53 -13.82 -12.57
C PHE A 35 -10.26 -15.04 -11.99
N THR A 36 -9.81 -16.25 -12.33
CA THR A 36 -10.37 -17.51 -11.81
C THR A 36 -9.24 -18.43 -11.40
N LYS A 37 -9.36 -18.99 -10.20
CA LYS A 37 -8.45 -19.99 -9.65
C LYS A 37 -9.24 -21.26 -9.35
N ILE A 38 -8.70 -22.42 -9.72
CA ILE A 38 -9.29 -23.71 -9.35
C ILE A 38 -9.08 -23.96 -7.85
N ASP A 39 -10.06 -24.60 -7.21
CA ASP A 39 -9.98 -25.05 -5.82
C ASP A 39 -8.66 -25.78 -5.57
N PHE A 40 -7.96 -25.43 -4.49
CA PHE A 40 -6.69 -26.03 -4.07
C PHE A 40 -5.52 -25.94 -5.06
N ALA A 41 -5.65 -25.18 -6.16
CA ALA A 41 -4.52 -24.92 -7.06
C ALA A 41 -3.42 -24.13 -6.35
N ASP A 42 -2.16 -24.33 -6.75
CA ASP A 42 -1.03 -23.62 -6.16
C ASP A 42 -1.09 -22.11 -6.46
N TRP A 43 -1.39 -21.32 -5.43
CA TRP A 43 -1.54 -19.87 -5.51
C TRP A 43 -0.22 -19.11 -5.75
N THR A 44 0.93 -19.77 -5.59
CA THR A 44 2.25 -19.18 -5.87
C THR A 44 2.60 -19.18 -7.36
N LEU A 45 1.84 -19.90 -8.19
CA LEU A 45 2.01 -19.90 -9.64
C LEU A 45 1.38 -18.65 -10.27
N PRO A 46 2.04 -17.97 -11.23
CA PRO A 46 1.50 -16.78 -11.89
C PRO A 46 0.12 -16.96 -12.55
N ALA A 47 -0.21 -18.18 -13.00
CA ALA A 47 -1.52 -18.50 -13.56
C ALA A 47 -2.67 -18.38 -12.54
N ASN A 48 -2.35 -18.39 -11.25
CA ASN A 48 -3.29 -18.26 -10.14
C ASN A 48 -3.15 -16.90 -9.41
N GLN A 49 -2.70 -15.88 -10.13
CA GLN A 49 -2.48 -14.52 -9.62
C GLN A 49 -3.06 -13.49 -10.60
N ASP A 50 -3.38 -12.30 -10.07
CA ASP A 50 -3.78 -11.13 -10.83
C ASP A 50 -2.78 -10.00 -10.61
N MET A 51 -1.95 -9.70 -11.62
CA MET A 51 -0.90 -8.69 -11.55
C MET A 51 -1.43 -7.34 -12.03
N LEU A 52 -1.77 -6.46 -11.08
CA LEU A 52 -2.24 -5.10 -11.37
C LEU A 52 -1.07 -4.14 -11.58
N THR A 53 -0.06 -4.21 -10.71
CA THR A 53 1.17 -3.41 -10.80
C THR A 53 2.38 -4.25 -10.36
N ALA A 54 3.59 -3.68 -10.44
CA ALA A 54 4.79 -4.34 -9.93
C ALA A 54 4.76 -4.61 -8.41
N ASN A 55 3.97 -3.85 -7.65
CA ASN A 55 3.87 -3.96 -6.19
C ASN A 55 2.55 -4.59 -5.72
N VAL A 56 1.58 -4.76 -6.61
CA VAL A 56 0.25 -5.31 -6.29
C VAL A 56 -0.03 -6.50 -7.19
N ILE A 57 0.17 -7.69 -6.64
CA ILE A 57 -0.19 -8.95 -7.26
C ILE A 57 -1.17 -9.66 -6.32
N LEU A 58 -2.42 -9.76 -6.73
CA LEU A 58 -3.49 -10.32 -5.91
C LEU A 58 -3.59 -11.83 -6.12
N THR A 59 -3.79 -12.55 -5.04
CA THR A 59 -4.15 -13.97 -5.06
C THR A 59 -4.94 -14.35 -3.82
N ARG A 60 -5.36 -15.61 -3.75
CA ARG A 60 -5.85 -16.24 -2.54
C ARG A 60 -5.30 -17.66 -2.43
N ALA A 61 -5.02 -18.06 -1.19
CA ALA A 61 -4.72 -19.43 -0.85
C ALA A 61 -6.02 -20.26 -0.81
N ASP A 62 -6.01 -21.38 -0.08
CA ASP A 62 -7.16 -22.30 -0.05
C ASP A 62 -8.27 -21.85 0.91
N ASN A 63 -7.93 -20.95 1.84
CA ASN A 63 -8.84 -20.45 2.86
C ASN A 63 -8.78 -18.92 2.91
N ARG A 64 -9.86 -18.30 3.42
CA ARG A 64 -9.98 -16.84 3.63
C ARG A 64 -9.97 -16.03 2.33
N GLY A 65 -9.71 -14.71 2.45
CA GLY A 65 -9.83 -13.70 1.40
C GLY A 65 -8.58 -13.52 0.53
N LEU A 66 -8.60 -12.44 -0.25
CA LEU A 66 -7.50 -12.02 -1.11
C LEU A 66 -6.38 -11.36 -0.31
N PHE A 67 -5.14 -11.53 -0.75
CA PHE A 67 -3.97 -10.82 -0.22
C PHE A 67 -3.00 -10.46 -1.35
N ASN A 68 -2.11 -9.50 -1.08
CA ASN A 68 -1.07 -9.09 -2.00
C ASN A 68 0.17 -9.96 -1.79
N ILE A 69 0.45 -10.91 -2.69
CA ILE A 69 1.55 -11.87 -2.53
C ILE A 69 2.94 -11.20 -2.50
N VAL A 70 3.04 -9.95 -2.99
CA VAL A 70 4.30 -9.20 -2.94
C VAL A 70 4.67 -8.83 -1.51
N LEU A 71 3.68 -8.55 -0.66
CA LEU A 71 3.86 -8.02 0.69
C LEU A 71 3.42 -8.99 1.79
N GLU A 72 2.63 -9.99 1.45
CA GLU A 72 1.93 -10.87 2.39
C GLU A 72 2.12 -12.33 2.00
N THR A 73 2.25 -13.21 2.99
CA THR A 73 2.32 -14.66 2.78
C THR A 73 0.96 -15.35 2.88
N GLU A 74 -0.01 -14.70 3.51
CA GLU A 74 -1.39 -15.15 3.65
C GLU A 74 -2.30 -13.95 3.96
N PHE A 75 -3.61 -14.16 3.90
CA PHE A 75 -4.60 -13.19 4.37
C PHE A 75 -4.47 -12.95 5.88
N ASP A 76 -4.35 -11.68 6.28
CA ASP A 76 -4.34 -11.23 7.67
C ASP A 76 -5.72 -11.44 8.32
N ASN A 77 -5.84 -12.55 9.03
CA ASN A 77 -7.06 -12.93 9.74
C ASN A 77 -7.24 -12.21 11.09
N ALA A 78 -6.21 -11.52 11.58
CA ALA A 78 -6.28 -10.85 12.87
C ALA A 78 -6.76 -9.40 12.69
N GLY A 79 -6.10 -8.67 11.79
CA GLY A 79 -6.38 -7.26 11.53
C GLY A 79 -7.35 -7.03 10.37
N PHE A 80 -7.57 -8.03 9.51
CA PHE A 80 -8.36 -7.88 8.28
C PHE A 80 -7.87 -6.70 7.43
N THR A 81 -6.55 -6.49 7.41
CA THR A 81 -5.90 -5.40 6.69
C THR A 81 -5.47 -5.76 5.28
N SER A 82 -5.57 -7.04 4.91
CA SER A 82 -5.32 -7.52 3.54
C SER A 82 -6.41 -7.07 2.56
N PRO A 83 -6.07 -6.83 1.28
CA PRO A 83 -4.70 -6.83 0.74
C PRO A 83 -3.91 -5.56 1.08
N LEU A 84 -2.64 -5.71 1.46
CA LEU A 84 -1.75 -4.57 1.66
C LEU A 84 -1.46 -3.83 0.35
N ASP A 85 -1.23 -2.51 0.45
CA ASP A 85 -1.03 -1.60 -0.69
C ASP A 85 -2.24 -1.49 -1.62
N THR A 86 -3.45 -1.66 -1.06
CA THR A 86 -4.72 -1.49 -1.79
C THR A 86 -5.75 -0.69 -1.00
N GLU A 87 -6.58 0.08 -1.70
CA GLU A 87 -7.83 0.63 -1.17
C GLU A 87 -8.96 0.33 -2.16
N TRP A 88 -10.17 0.17 -1.65
CA TRP A 88 -11.33 -0.26 -2.44
C TRP A 88 -12.36 0.85 -2.53
N ALA A 89 -12.63 1.32 -3.73
CA ALA A 89 -13.73 2.22 -4.01
C ALA A 89 -15.01 1.42 -4.32
N ILE A 90 -16.14 1.91 -3.83
CA ILE A 90 -17.47 1.43 -4.23
C ILE A 90 -18.02 2.44 -5.24
N GLY A 91 -18.42 1.97 -6.43
CA GLY A 91 -18.98 2.82 -7.48
C GLY A 91 -18.00 3.07 -8.63
N SER A 92 -18.21 4.15 -9.36
CA SER A 92 -17.33 4.58 -10.44
C SER A 92 -16.18 5.44 -9.90
N ILE A 93 -15.03 5.42 -10.56
CA ILE A 93 -13.90 6.32 -10.26
C ILE A 93 -14.33 7.79 -10.40
N SER A 94 -15.34 8.08 -11.23
CA SER A 94 -15.91 9.43 -11.38
C SER A 94 -16.69 9.95 -10.17
N ASP A 95 -16.96 9.10 -9.17
CA ASP A 95 -17.87 9.44 -8.05
C ASP A 95 -17.13 10.03 -6.83
N GLY A 96 -15.80 10.07 -6.85
CA GLY A 96 -14.93 10.71 -5.85
C GLY A 96 -14.51 12.12 -6.23
#